data_AF-A0A2T5HRC1-F1
#
_entry.id   AF-A0A2T5HRC1-F1
#
_cell.length_a   1.000
_cell.length_b   1.000
_cell.length_c   1.000
_cell.angle_alpha   90.00
_cell.angle_beta   90.00
_cell.angle_gamma   90.00
#
_symmetry.space_group_name_H-M   'P 1'
#
loop_
_entity.id
_entity.type
_entity.pdbx_description
1 polymer ?
#
loop_
_entity_poly.entity_id
_entity_poly.type
_entity_poly.pdbx_seq_one_letter_code
_entity_poly.pdbx_strand_id
1 'polypeptide(L)'
;MYTLLEFKDEALATYLNSALRRHGLDSDVISLGVDPQGLPIFTIICLRISQLTLARHLIYSSRSFIVDLEAEAASKLLAIRRQHRQALLGRLTSPPALWFSAVALTIAALGYWFEW
;
A
#
# COMPACT_ATOMS: atom_id res chain seq x y z
N MET A 1 -18.18 -4.11 2.11
CA MET A 1 -17.40 -2.99 1.55
C MET A 1 -15.97 -3.10 2.06
N TYR A 2 -14.98 -2.86 1.21
CA TYR A 2 -13.57 -2.90 1.62
C TYR A 2 -12.91 -1.54 1.41
N THR A 3 -12.18 -1.07 2.43
CA THR A 3 -11.48 0.21 2.41
C THR A 3 -10.07 0.07 1.82
N LEU A 4 -9.72 1.00 0.95
CA LEU A 4 -8.48 0.97 0.19
C LEU A 4 -7.37 1.78 0.83
N LEU A 5 -7.66 3.05 1.12
CA LEU A 5 -6.75 4.04 1.68
C LEU A 5 -7.56 5.15 2.35
N GLU A 6 -6.97 5.75 3.37
CA GLU A 6 -7.50 6.92 4.05
C GLU A 6 -6.79 8.18 3.53
N PHE A 7 -7.56 9.22 3.27
CA PHE A 7 -7.13 10.49 2.73
C PHE A 7 -7.63 11.61 3.64
N LYS A 8 -6.75 12.57 3.95
CA LYS A 8 -7.13 13.81 4.64
C LYS A 8 -7.67 14.89 3.68
N ASP A 9 -7.55 14.65 2.38
CA ASP A 9 -7.89 15.58 1.31
C ASP A 9 -8.95 14.93 0.41
N GLU A 10 -10.15 15.52 0.39
CA GLU A 10 -11.28 15.06 -0.40
C GLU A 10 -11.02 15.13 -1.89
N ALA A 11 -10.36 16.19 -2.36
CA ALA A 11 -10.09 16.41 -3.78
C ALA A 11 -9.15 15.32 -4.31
N LEU A 12 -8.14 14.98 -3.51
CA LEU A 12 -7.22 13.89 -3.84
C LEU A 12 -7.93 12.53 -3.85
N ALA A 13 -8.78 12.25 -2.86
CA ALA A 13 -9.54 11.01 -2.78
C ALA A 13 -10.47 10.85 -4.00
N THR A 14 -11.17 11.93 -4.36
CA THR A 14 -12.08 11.98 -5.50
C THR A 14 -11.33 11.82 -6.82
N TYR A 15 -10.20 12.51 -6.98
CA TYR A 15 -9.37 12.38 -8.16
C TYR A 15 -8.84 10.96 -8.34
N LEU A 16 -8.30 10.36 -7.27
CA LEU A 16 -7.79 8.98 -7.31
C LEU A 16 -8.92 7.98 -7.57
N ASN A 17 -10.11 8.19 -7.00
CA ASN A 17 -11.26 7.37 -7.32
C ASN A 17 -11.63 7.46 -8.81
N SER A 18 -11.65 8.68 -9.37
CA SER A 18 -11.90 8.87 -10.80
C SER A 18 -10.89 8.14 -11.67
N ALA A 19 -9.60 8.20 -11.32
CA ALA A 19 -8.55 7.49 -12.01
C ALA A 19 -8.75 5.97 -11.90
N LEU A 20 -9.01 5.42 -10.71
CA LEU A 20 -9.31 3.99 -10.54
C LEU A 20 -10.51 3.55 -11.38
N ARG A 21 -11.57 4.36 -11.46
CA ARG A 21 -12.74 4.07 -12.30
C ARG A 21 -12.40 4.04 -13.78
N ARG A 22 -11.47 4.87 -14.28
CA ARG A 22 -10.96 4.79 -15.67
C ARG A 22 -10.28 3.45 -15.98
N HIS A 23 -9.71 2.81 -14.97
CA HIS A 23 -9.10 1.47 -15.07
C HIS A 23 -10.11 0.33 -14.80
N GLY A 24 -11.41 0.61 -14.82
CA GLY A 24 -12.48 -0.38 -14.73
C GLY A 24 -12.86 -0.82 -13.32
N LEU A 25 -12.45 -0.07 -12.29
CA LEU A 25 -12.86 -0.35 -10.92
C LEU A 25 -14.22 0.26 -10.60
N ASP A 26 -15.02 -0.50 -9.87
CA ASP A 26 -16.26 -0.01 -9.27
C ASP A 26 -15.96 0.40 -7.83
N SER A 27 -15.64 1.68 -7.66
CA SER A 27 -15.20 2.25 -6.41
C SER A 27 -15.84 3.62 -6.16
N ASP A 28 -16.00 3.95 -4.89
CA ASP A 28 -16.61 5.20 -4.45
C ASP A 28 -15.84 5.85 -3.30
N VAL A 29 -16.00 7.16 -3.12
CA VAL A 29 -15.42 7.90 -1.99
C VAL A 29 -16.47 8.07 -0.92
N ILE A 30 -16.13 7.70 0.31
CA ILE A 30 -16.97 7.94 1.48
C ILE A 30 -16.19 8.70 2.54
N SER A 31 -16.88 9.50 3.35
CA SER A 31 -16.29 10.02 4.59
C SER A 31 -16.32 8.92 5.64
N LEU A 32 -15.15 8.56 6.17
CA LEU A 32 -14.99 7.56 7.22
C LEU A 32 -15.32 8.13 8.61
N GLY A 33 -15.29 9.46 8.74
CA GLY A 33 -15.47 10.18 9.99
C GLY A 33 -14.53 11.38 10.10
N VAL A 34 -14.20 11.77 11.32
CA VAL A 34 -13.25 12.84 11.62
C VAL A 34 -12.03 12.30 12.36
N ASP A 35 -10.86 12.88 12.11
CA ASP A 35 -9.63 12.60 12.82
C ASP A 35 -9.66 13.22 14.25
N PRO A 36 -8.68 12.91 15.12
CA PRO A 36 -8.62 13.45 16.48
C PRO A 36 -8.52 14.98 16.57
N GLN A 37 -8.22 15.66 15.46
CA GLN A 37 -8.17 17.12 15.32
C GLN A 37 -9.48 17.70 14.76
N GLY A 38 -10.47 16.85 14.50
CA GLY A 38 -11.77 17.23 13.95
C GLY A 38 -11.80 17.36 12.42
N LEU A 39 -10.74 16.95 11.72
CA LEU A 39 -10.67 17.04 10.26
C LEU A 39 -11.31 15.82 9.59
N PRO A 40 -12.09 15.97 8.52
CA PRO A 40 -12.73 14.84 7.85
C PRO A 40 -11.70 13.89 7.23
N ILE A 41 -11.94 12.60 7.38
CA ILE A 41 -11.19 11.52 6.75
C ILE A 41 -12.04 10.92 5.64
N PHE A 42 -11.47 10.79 4.46
CA PHE A 42 -12.09 10.19 3.29
C PHE A 42 -11.46 8.85 2.98
N THR A 43 -12.23 7.89 2.48
CA THR A 43 -11.69 6.62 2.02
C THR A 43 -12.32 6.19 0.71
N ILE A 44 -11.55 5.48 -0.10
CA ILE A 44 -12.05 4.83 -1.31
C ILE A 44 -12.51 3.42 -0.93
N ILE A 45 -13.78 3.13 -1.19
CA ILE A 45 -14.38 1.81 -1.00
C ILE A 45 -14.50 1.07 -2.33
N CYS A 46 -14.22 -0.23 -2.30
CA CYS A 46 -14.51 -1.14 -3.39
C CYS A 46 -15.67 -2.08 -3.00
N LEU A 47 -16.55 -2.38 -3.96
CA LEU A 47 -17.68 -3.29 -3.74
C LEU A 47 -17.23 -4.75 -3.59
N ARG A 48 -16.18 -5.16 -4.31
CA ARG A 48 -15.67 -6.54 -4.33
C ARG A 48 -14.22 -6.64 -3.86
N ILE A 49 -13.87 -7.77 -3.23
CA ILE A 49 -12.50 -8.07 -2.79
C ILE A 49 -11.52 -8.13 -3.99
N SER A 50 -11.96 -8.64 -5.13
CA SER A 50 -11.14 -8.70 -6.36
C SER A 50 -10.78 -7.29 -6.86
N GLN A 51 -11.72 -6.35 -6.78
CA GLN A 51 -11.50 -4.96 -7.11
C GLN A 51 -10.58 -4.27 -6.10
N LEU A 52 -10.71 -4.57 -4.82
CA LEU A 52 -9.76 -4.09 -3.80
C LEU A 52 -8.33 -4.55 -4.11
N THR A 53 -8.13 -5.82 -4.45
CA THR A 53 -6.81 -6.36 -4.80
C THR A 53 -6.24 -5.68 -6.04
N LEU A 54 -7.07 -5.48 -7.08
CA LEU A 54 -6.66 -4.79 -8.29
C LEU A 54 -6.34 -3.32 -8.03
N ALA A 55 -7.14 -2.64 -7.21
CA ALA A 55 -6.91 -1.26 -6.79
C ALA A 55 -5.58 -1.12 -6.04
N ARG A 56 -5.29 -2.05 -5.11
CA ARG A 56 -4.00 -2.11 -4.41
C ARG A 56 -2.85 -2.33 -5.37
N HIS A 57 -3.00 -3.22 -6.33
CA HIS A 57 -1.98 -3.45 -7.35
C HIS A 57 -1.70 -2.18 -8.18
N LEU A 58 -2.75 -1.48 -8.61
CA LEU A 58 -2.62 -0.21 -9.33
C LEU A 58 -1.93 0.86 -8.47
N ILE A 59 -2.35 1.01 -7.21
CA ILE A 59 -1.83 2.03 -6.30
C ILE A 59 -0.40 1.76 -5.89
N TYR A 60 -0.01 0.52 -5.60
CA TYR A 60 1.31 0.23 -5.02
C TYR A 60 2.35 -0.24 -6.03
N SER A 61 1.94 -0.84 -7.15
CA SER A 61 2.86 -1.54 -8.05
C SER A 61 2.81 -1.03 -9.49
N SER A 62 1.65 -0.64 -10.01
CA SER A 62 1.52 -0.25 -11.42
C SER A 62 2.24 1.06 -11.73
N ARG A 63 3.18 1.03 -12.70
CA ARG A 63 3.86 2.24 -13.18
C ARG A 63 3.02 3.00 -14.19
N SER A 64 2.25 2.29 -15.03
CA SER A 64 1.32 2.90 -15.99
C SER A 64 0.25 3.72 -15.29
N PHE A 65 -0.22 3.26 -14.14
CA PHE A 65 -1.17 4.01 -13.32
C PHE A 65 -0.59 5.35 -12.83
N ILE A 66 0.69 5.41 -12.48
CA ILE A 66 1.32 6.68 -12.08
C ILE A 66 1.43 7.66 -13.24
N VAL A 67 1.79 7.15 -14.43
CA VAL A 67 1.96 7.98 -15.63
C VAL A 67 0.62 8.58 -16.08
N ASP A 68 -0.49 7.90 -15.81
CA ASP A 68 -1.85 8.36 -16.11
C ASP A 68 -2.41 9.37 -15.10
N LEU A 69 -1.69 9.63 -14.00
CA LEU A 69 -2.07 10.62 -12.99
C LEU A 69 -1.44 11.97 -13.28
N GLU A 70 -2.14 13.04 -12.89
CA GLU A 70 -1.60 14.39 -12.86
C GLU A 70 -0.38 14.47 -11.93
N ALA A 71 0.56 15.37 -12.25
CA ALA A 71 1.84 15.48 -11.57
C ALA A 71 1.71 15.60 -10.04
N GLU A 72 0.72 16.36 -9.55
CA GLU A 72 0.50 16.52 -8.12
C GLU A 72 0.05 15.21 -7.47
N ALA A 73 -0.98 14.56 -8.02
CA ALA A 73 -1.48 13.28 -7.50
C ALA A 73 -0.44 12.15 -7.61
N ALA A 74 0.31 12.12 -8.71
CA ALA A 74 1.41 11.18 -8.93
C ALA A 74 2.50 11.33 -7.86
N SER A 75 2.86 12.57 -7.51
CA SER A 75 3.87 12.84 -6.48
C SER A 75 3.44 12.36 -5.09
N LYS A 76 2.17 12.60 -4.71
CA LYS A 76 1.59 12.13 -3.45
C LYS A 76 1.53 10.60 -3.42
N LEU A 77 1.11 9.96 -4.52
CA LEU A 77 1.08 8.50 -4.62
C LEU A 77 2.48 7.87 -4.52
N LEU A 78 3.49 8.49 -5.12
CA LEU A 78 4.88 8.07 -5.00
C LEU A 78 5.40 8.16 -3.57
N ALA A 79 5.02 9.21 -2.82
CA ALA A 79 5.36 9.35 -1.42
C ALA A 79 4.75 8.20 -0.58
N ILE A 80 3.46 7.90 -0.80
CA ILE A 80 2.76 6.79 -0.16
C ILE A 80 3.46 5.45 -0.46
N ARG A 81 3.83 5.18 -1.71
CA ARG A 81 4.58 3.96 -2.09
C ARG A 81 5.92 3.85 -1.37
N ARG A 82 6.67 4.96 -1.29
CA ARG A 82 7.97 4.99 -0.60
C ARG A 82 7.82 4.69 0.88
N GLN A 83 6.86 5.31 1.54
CA GLN A 83 6.56 5.07 2.96
C GLN A 83 6.18 3.61 3.21
N HIS A 84 5.31 3.04 2.36
CA HIS A 84 4.93 1.62 2.48
C HIS A 84 6.12 0.68 2.26
N ARG A 85 6.97 0.96 1.27
CA ARG A 85 8.18 0.17 1.02
C ARG A 85 9.18 0.27 2.17
N GLN A 86 9.37 1.45 2.74
CA GLN A 86 10.24 1.66 3.91
C GLN A 86 9.70 0.95 5.15
N ALA A 87 8.39 0.96 5.38
CA ALA A 87 7.77 0.24 6.48
C ALA A 87 7.93 -1.29 6.33
N LEU A 88 7.78 -1.82 5.11
CA LEU A 88 8.04 -3.23 4.81
C LEU A 88 9.51 -3.59 5.02
N LEU A 89 10.43 -2.78 4.49
CA LEU A 89 11.87 -2.98 4.68
C LEU A 89 12.22 -2.94 6.17
N GLY A 90 11.73 -1.96 6.93
CA GLY A 90 11.97 -1.87 8.37
C GLY A 90 11.45 -3.07 9.17
N ARG A 91 10.35 -3.69 8.74
CA ARG A 91 9.87 -4.95 9.33
C ARG A 91 10.78 -6.13 8.96
N LEU A 92 11.22 -6.22 7.71
CA LEU A 92 12.11 -7.28 7.24
C LEU A 92 13.53 -7.17 7.81
N THR A 93 14.01 -5.95 8.07
CA THR A 93 15.29 -5.67 8.71
C THR A 93 15.17 -5.48 10.21
N SER A 94 14.05 -5.88 10.81
CA SER A 94 13.89 -5.79 12.26
C SER A 94 14.90 -6.71 12.97
N PRO A 95 15.43 -6.32 14.15
CA PRO A 95 16.37 -7.13 14.93
C PRO A 95 15.97 -8.61 15.09
N PRO A 96 14.69 -8.96 15.38
CA PRO A 96 14.29 -10.36 15.47
C PRO A 96 14.36 -11.09 14.11
N ALA A 97 13.99 -10.45 13.00
CA ALA A 97 14.06 -11.05 11.67
C ALA A 97 15.50 -11.34 11.23
N LEU A 98 16.44 -10.47 11.61
CA LEU A 98 17.87 -10.68 11.38
C LEU A 98 18.42 -11.83 12.24
N TRP A 99 17.97 -11.96 13.49
CA TRP A 99 18.32 -13.09 14.35
C TRP A 99 17.87 -14.43 13.79
N PHE A 100 16.61 -14.56 13.35
CA PHE A 100 16.13 -15.79 12.73
C PHE A 100 16.89 -16.13 11.45
N SER A 101 17.21 -15.14 10.62
CA SER A 101 17.99 -15.35 9.40
C SER A 101 19.43 -15.79 9.71
N ALA A 102 20.06 -15.20 10.73
CA ALA A 102 21.41 -15.58 11.17
C ALA A 102 21.44 -17.01 11.74
N VAL A 103 20.44 -17.39 12.54
CA VAL A 103 20.28 -18.75 13.09
C VAL A 103 20.04 -19.77 11.99
N ALA A 104 19.19 -19.47 11.01
CA ALA A 104 18.94 -20.35 9.86
C ALA A 104 20.22 -20.58 9.04
N LEU A 105 21.03 -19.54 8.81
CA LEU A 105 22.33 -19.64 8.15
C LEU A 105 23.33 -20.46 8.95
N THR A 106 23.35 -20.34 10.27
CA THR A 106 24.26 -21.14 11.12
C THR A 106 23.85 -22.60 11.15
N ILE A 107 22.55 -22.91 11.24
CA ILE A 107 22.03 -24.28 11.17
C ILE A 107 22.33 -24.89 9.79
N ALA A 108 22.12 -24.15 8.70
CA ALA A 108 22.43 -24.63 7.36
C ALA A 108 23.94 -24.87 7.15
N ALA A 109 24.79 -23.97 7.68
CA ALA A 109 26.24 -24.14 7.63
C ALA A 109 26.72 -25.33 8.47
N LEU A 110 26.12 -25.53 9.65
CA LEU A 110 26.42 -26.69 10.51
C LEU A 110 25.93 -28.00 9.86
N GLY A 111 24.74 -28.02 9.28
CA GLY A 111 24.23 -29.20 8.54
C GLY A 111 25.08 -29.54 7.32
N TYR A 112 25.55 -28.52 6.58
CA TYR A 112 26.48 -28.72 5.46
C TYR A 112 27.84 -29.27 5.92
N TRP A 113 28.38 -28.78 7.04
CA TRP A 113 29.66 -29.25 7.58
C TRP A 113 29.59 -30.62 8.25
N PHE A 114 28.43 -31.01 8.77
CA PHE A 114 28.23 -32.29 9.46
C PHE A 114 27.65 -33.41 8.58
N GLU A 115 27.50 -33.19 7.26
CA GLU A 115 26.96 -34.16 6.29
C GLU A 115 25.73 -34.93 6.84
N TRP A 116 24.70 -34.19 7.29
CA TRP A 116 23.37 -34.76 7.54
C TRP A 116 22.59 -34.99 6.25
#